data_AF-A0A933A5E6-F1
#
_entry.id   AF-A0A933A5E6-F1
#
_cell.length_a   1.000
_cell.length_b   1.000
_cell.length_c   1.000
_cell.angle_alpha   90.00
_cell.angle_beta   90.00
_cell.angle_gamma   90.00
#
_symmetry.space_group_name_H-M   'P 1'
#
loop_
_entity.id
_entity.type
_entity.pdbx_description
1 polymer ?
#
loop_
_entity_poly.entity_id
_entity_poly.type
_entity_poly.pdbx_seq_one_letter_code
_entity_poly.pdbx_strand_id
1 'polypeptide(L)'
;MSDRIHLTDEQIRRVVRHLKKLTVREREEICAALNRLQSFGIGQEELHRELLRLRGQYAISESDMRLVERRLFGESGADRI
;
A
#
# COMPACT_ATOMS: atom_id res chain seq x y z
N MET A 1 -8.63 -19.72 7.62
CA MET A 1 -7.63 -19.59 6.54
C MET A 1 -7.19 -18.13 6.56
N SER A 2 -5.94 -17.83 6.92
CA SER A 2 -5.45 -16.45 6.86
C SER A 2 -5.14 -16.14 5.39
N ASP A 3 -5.98 -15.32 4.75
CA ASP A 3 -5.72 -14.79 3.41
C ASP A 3 -4.48 -13.89 3.46
N ARG A 4 -3.32 -14.51 3.27
CA ARG A 4 -2.04 -13.81 3.15
C ARG A 4 -1.97 -13.20 1.77
N ILE A 5 -1.79 -11.89 1.73
CA ILE A 5 -1.69 -11.13 0.50
C ILE A 5 -0.23 -11.10 0.08
N HIS A 6 0.03 -11.57 -1.13
CA HIS A 6 1.32 -11.44 -1.79
C HIS A 6 1.23 -10.28 -2.77
N LEU A 7 1.82 -9.15 -2.39
CA LEU A 7 1.99 -8.03 -3.31
C LEU A 7 3.05 -8.39 -4.33
N THR A 8 2.72 -8.22 -5.61
CA THR A 8 3.71 -8.32 -6.69
C THR A 8 4.52 -7.02 -6.78
N ASP A 9 5.77 -7.11 -7.25
CA ASP A 9 6.60 -5.94 -7.55
C ASP A 9 5.87 -4.91 -8.43
N GLU A 10 5.06 -5.38 -9.37
CA GLU A 10 4.26 -4.55 -10.28
C GLU A 10 3.21 -3.74 -9.50
N GLN A 11 2.54 -4.36 -8.52
CA GLN A 11 1.58 -3.68 -7.65
C GLN A 11 2.27 -2.63 -6.77
N ILE A 12 3.41 -2.97 -6.18
CA ILE A 12 4.21 -2.04 -5.36
C ILE A 12 4.66 -0.84 -6.21
N ARG A 13 5.20 -1.08 -7.40
CA ARG A 13 5.60 -0.01 -8.33
C ARG A 13 4.42 0.84 -8.79
N ARG A 14 3.22 0.27 -8.95
CA ARG A 14 2.01 1.01 -9.32
C ARG A 14 1.57 1.92 -8.18
N VAL A 15 1.58 1.44 -6.94
CA VAL A 15 1.28 2.24 -5.75
C VAL A 15 2.23 3.44 -5.66
N VAL A 16 3.53 3.17 -5.72
CA VAL A 16 4.56 4.22 -5.61
C VAL A 16 4.54 5.20 -6.78
N ARG A 17 4.19 4.77 -8.00
CA ARG A 17 3.95 5.68 -9.14
C ARG A 17 2.72 6.56 -8.95
N HIS A 18 1.68 6.04 -8.32
CA HIS A 18 0.43 6.76 -8.12
C HIS A 18 0.58 7.91 -7.12
N LEU A 19 1.43 7.72 -6.13
CA LEU A 19 1.82 8.74 -5.15
C LEU A 19 2.74 9.79 -5.81
N LYS A 20 2.15 10.65 -6.65
CA LYS A 20 2.87 11.61 -7.50
C LYS A 20 3.61 12.69 -6.71
N LYS A 21 3.18 12.99 -5.49
CA LYS A 21 3.74 14.06 -4.65
C LYS A 21 4.94 13.64 -3.78
N LEU A 22 5.35 12.38 -3.86
CA LEU A 22 6.48 11.90 -3.09
C LEU A 22 7.82 12.21 -3.77
N THR A 23 8.78 12.61 -2.96
CA THR A 23 10.21 12.65 -3.29
C THR A 23 10.72 11.25 -3.66
N VAL A 24 11.86 11.19 -4.34
CA VAL A 24 12.50 9.91 -4.70
C VAL A 24 12.78 9.07 -3.44
N ARG A 25 13.26 9.70 -2.37
CA ARG A 25 13.54 9.03 -1.09
C ARG A 25 12.29 8.44 -0.45
N GLU A 26 11.18 9.18 -0.38
CA GLU A 26 9.94 8.67 0.20
C GLU A 26 9.36 7.51 -0.61
N ARG A 27 9.51 7.56 -1.94
CA ARG A 27 9.14 6.45 -2.83
C ARG A 27 9.95 5.19 -2.54
N GLU A 28 11.25 5.33 -2.31
CA GLU A 28 12.14 4.23 -1.93
C GLU A 28 11.78 3.67 -0.55
N GLU A 29 11.49 4.53 0.43
CA GLU A 29 11.07 4.12 1.78
C GLU A 29 9.74 3.34 1.75
N ILE A 30 8.74 3.81 0.98
CA ILE A 30 7.47 3.10 0.80
C ILE A 30 7.67 1.78 0.06
N CYS A 31 8.47 1.76 -1.02
CA CYS A 31 8.83 0.52 -1.71
C CYS A 31 9.47 -0.49 -0.75
N ALA A 32 10.42 -0.04 0.08
CA ALA A 32 11.09 -0.90 1.05
C ALA A 32 10.14 -1.43 2.12
N ALA A 33 9.22 -0.59 2.62
CA ALA A 33 8.20 -1.01 3.59
C ALA A 33 7.27 -2.09 3.00
N LEU A 34 6.76 -1.87 1.78
CA LEU A 34 5.88 -2.83 1.10
C LEU A 34 6.60 -4.14 0.73
N ASN A 35 7.87 -4.07 0.30
CA ASN A 35 8.69 -5.26 0.02
C ASN A 35 9.00 -6.07 1.29
N ARG A 36 9.29 -5.40 2.41
CA ARG A 36 9.48 -6.10 3.70
C ARG A 36 8.22 -6.87 4.07
N LEU A 37 7.08 -6.21 3.97
CA LEU A 37 5.79 -6.83 4.23
C LEU A 37 5.57 -8.05 3.30
N GLN A 38 5.88 -7.95 2.01
CA GLN A 38 5.80 -9.07 1.06
C GLN A 38 6.61 -10.30 1.50
N SER A 39 7.81 -10.13 2.06
CA SER A 39 8.68 -11.25 2.49
C SER A 39 8.12 -12.05 3.67
N PHE A 40 7.26 -11.47 4.51
CA PHE A 40 6.70 -12.15 5.69
C PHE A 40 5.31 -12.76 5.44
N GLY A 41 4.65 -12.38 4.34
CA GLY A 41 3.27 -12.72 4.03
C GLY A 41 2.30 -11.90 4.90
N ILE A 42 1.60 -10.96 4.27
CA ILE A 42 0.89 -9.89 4.98
C ILE A 42 -0.57 -10.26 5.16
N GLY A 43 -1.09 -10.16 6.38
CA GLY A 43 -2.53 -10.15 6.59
C GLY A 43 -3.16 -8.86 6.03
N GLN A 44 -4.37 -8.93 5.48
CA GLN A 44 -5.05 -7.76 4.92
C GLN A 44 -5.12 -6.56 5.89
N GLU A 45 -5.37 -6.82 7.17
CA GLU A 45 -5.39 -5.79 8.22
C GLU A 45 -4.01 -5.18 8.52
N GLU A 46 -2.94 -5.97 8.42
CA GLU A 46 -1.56 -5.50 8.62
C GLU A 46 -1.16 -4.56 7.49
N LEU A 47 -1.49 -4.94 6.25
CA LEU A 47 -1.28 -4.10 5.08
C LEU A 47 -2.07 -2.79 5.21
N HIS A 48 -3.35 -2.86 5.58
CA HIS A 48 -4.18 -1.67 5.76
C HIS A 48 -3.62 -0.74 6.86
N ARG A 49 -3.20 -1.31 8.00
CA ARG A 49 -2.53 -0.54 9.06
C ARG A 49 -1.25 0.14 8.59
N GLU A 50 -0.42 -0.57 7.83
CA GLU A 50 0.80 0.04 7.29
C GLU A 50 0.45 1.16 6.31
N LEU A 51 -0.52 0.96 5.41
CA LEU A 51 -0.97 2.01 4.48
C LEU A 51 -1.48 3.26 5.21
N LEU A 52 -2.25 3.10 6.30
CA LEU A 52 -2.67 4.22 7.15
C LEU A 52 -1.50 4.92 7.84
N ARG A 53 -0.51 4.15 8.31
CA ARG A 53 0.72 4.71 8.89
C ARG A 53 1.49 5.53 7.84
N LEU A 54 1.68 4.99 6.64
CA LEU A 54 2.35 5.69 5.54
C LEU A 54 1.56 6.94 5.15
N ARG A 55 0.22 6.89 5.16
CA ARG A 55 -0.64 8.05 4.93
C ARG A 55 -0.36 9.18 5.92
N GLY A 56 -0.32 8.87 7.22
CA GLY A 56 -0.01 9.84 8.26
C GLY A 56 1.42 10.38 8.17
N GLN A 57 2.39 9.51 7.88
CA GLN A 57 3.81 9.85 7.84
C GLN A 57 4.19 10.75 6.65
N TYR A 58 3.59 10.53 5.48
CA TYR A 58 3.92 11.26 4.25
C TYR A 58 2.82 12.20 3.78
N ALA A 59 1.84 12.51 4.64
CA ALA A 59 0.68 13.33 4.31
C ALA A 59 0.01 12.94 2.97
N ILE A 60 -0.08 11.62 2.70
CA ILE A 60 -0.74 11.11 1.50
C ILE A 60 -2.24 11.42 1.61
N SER A 61 -2.83 11.92 0.53
CA SER A 61 -4.24 12.28 0.54
C SER A 61 -5.12 11.03 0.68
N GLU A 62 -6.33 11.20 1.22
CA GLU A 62 -7.28 10.09 1.31
C GLU A 62 -7.62 9.52 -0.07
N SER A 63 -7.73 10.38 -1.08
CA SER A 63 -8.04 9.99 -2.46
C SER A 63 -6.93 9.12 -3.05
N ASP A 64 -5.67 9.50 -2.83
CA ASP A 64 -4.52 8.70 -3.23
C ASP A 64 -4.51 7.35 -2.49
N MET A 65 -4.86 7.35 -1.20
CA MET A 65 -4.86 6.15 -0.37
C MET A 65 -5.94 5.16 -0.81
N ARG A 66 -7.18 5.63 -1.08
CA ARG A 66 -8.24 4.80 -1.65
C ARG A 66 -7.86 4.19 -3.00
N LEU A 67 -7.12 4.93 -3.82
CA LEU A 67 -6.61 4.42 -5.11
C LEU A 67 -5.57 3.33 -4.92
N VAL A 68 -4.67 3.50 -3.94
CA VAL A 68 -3.70 2.48 -3.55
C VAL A 68 -4.41 1.23 -3.03
N GLU A 69 -5.40 1.36 -2.16
CA GLU A 69 -6.20 0.25 -1.66
C GLU A 69 -6.93 -0.49 -2.78
N ARG A 70 -7.62 0.22 -3.68
CA ARG A 70 -8.26 -0.40 -4.86
C ARG A 70 -7.27 -1.14 -5.76
N ARG A 71 -6.04 -0.64 -5.88
CA ARG A 71 -4.99 -1.28 -6.70
C ARG A 71 -4.40 -2.52 -6.04
N LEU A 72 -4.37 -2.56 -4.71
CA LEU A 72 -3.82 -3.66 -3.93
C LEU A 72 -4.87 -4.76 -3.67
N PHE A 73 -6.12 -4.39 -3.41
CA PHE A 73 -7.20 -5.29 -3.01
C PHE A 73 -8.29 -5.50 -4.07
N GLY A 74 -8.25 -4.78 -5.20
CA GLY A 74 -9.33 -4.75 -6.19
C GLY A 74 -10.52 -3.88 -5.75
N GLU A 75 -11.57 -3.80 -6.59
CA GLU A 75 -12.79 -3.00 -6.28
C GLU A 75 -13.50 -3.48 -5.00
N SER A 76 -13.29 -4.72 -4.57
CA SER A 76 -13.87 -5.28 -3.34
C SER A 76 -13.31 -4.71 -2.03
N GLY A 77 -12.20 -3.97 -2.06
CA GLY A 77 -11.63 -3.35 -0.86
C GLY A 77 -12.33 -2.05 -0.42
N ALA A 78 -13.05 -1.39 -1.33
CA ALA A 78 -13.67 -0.08 -1.06
C ALA A 78 -15.06 -0.16 -0.39
N ASP A 79 -15.66 -1.36 -0.33
CA ASP A 79 -17.04 -1.59 0.11
C ASP A 79 -17.14 -2.10 1.57
N ARG A 80 -16.01 -2.18 2.30
CA ARG A 80 -15.93 -2.77 3.65
C ARG A 80 -15.68 -1.77 4.78
N ILE A 81 -15.85 -0.47 4.55
CA ILE A 81 -15.71 0.57 5.59
C ILE A 81 -17.05 1.19 5.93
#